data_AF-A0A7D9EJS4-F1
#
_entry.id   AF-A0A7D9EJS4-F1
#
_cell.length_a   1.000
_cell.length_b   1.000
_cell.length_c   1.000
_cell.angle_alpha   90.00
_cell.angle_beta   90.00
_cell.angle_gamma   90.00
#
_symmetry.space_group_name_H-M   'P 1'
#
loop_
_entity.id
_entity.type
_entity.pdbx_description
1 polymer ?
#
loop_
_entity_poly.entity_id
_entity_poly.type
_entity_poly.pdbx_seq_one_letter_code
_entity_poly.pdbx_strand_id
1 'polypeptide(L)'
;MEPSSGYIESKKLLEEKYGDPYKVSNAYLSKVTNWPVLKSGDGAALDIFATFLTQYQNAMESLSYLVILDHPQNLQSLVKKLQFFLQERWRREVILIRERKKVPEFEHFVKFVKEEA
;
A
#
# COMPACT_ATOMS: atom_id res chain seq x y z
N MET A 1 7.69 -34.43 16.83
CA MET A 1 6.74 -33.45 16.27
C MET A 1 7.30 -33.00 14.95
N GLU A 2 6.54 -33.16 13.87
CA GLU A 2 6.89 -32.56 12.58
C GLU A 2 7.05 -31.04 12.77
N PRO A 3 8.17 -30.42 12.35
CA PRO A 3 8.38 -28.98 12.49
C PRO A 3 7.22 -28.13 11.94
N SER A 4 6.48 -28.68 10.98
CA SER A 4 5.30 -28.07 10.36
C SER A 4 4.10 -27.96 11.33
N SER A 5 3.91 -28.89 12.26
CA SER A 5 2.75 -28.86 13.17
C SER A 5 2.84 -27.70 14.16
N GLY A 6 4.03 -27.44 14.69
CA GLY A 6 4.27 -26.31 15.60
C GLY A 6 4.10 -24.96 14.90
N TYR A 7 4.53 -24.85 13.64
CA TYR A 7 4.35 -23.63 12.84
C TYR A 7 2.88 -23.33 12.53
N ILE A 8 2.10 -24.34 12.13
CA ILE A 8 0.67 -24.19 11.86
C ILE A 8 -0.07 -23.74 13.13
N GLU A 9 0.17 -24.42 14.26
CA GLU A 9 -0.48 -24.07 15.52
C GLU A 9 -0.08 -22.66 16.00
N SER A 10 1.20 -22.30 15.84
CA SER A 10 1.67 -20.95 16.17
C SER A 10 0.98 -19.88 15.32
N LYS A 11 0.81 -20.11 14.01
CA LYS A 11 0.06 -19.20 13.12
C LYS A 11 -1.40 -19.05 13.55
N LYS A 12 -2.05 -20.17 13.88
CA LYS A 12 -3.44 -20.18 14.34
C LYS A 12 -3.60 -19.36 15.62
N LEU A 13 -2.73 -19.56 16.62
CA LEU A 13 -2.77 -18.78 17.87
C LEU A 13 -2.53 -17.27 17.64
N LEU A 14 -1.67 -16.91 16.69
CA LEU A 14 -1.45 -15.52 16.31
C LEU A 14 -2.71 -14.93 15.65
N GLU A 15 -3.36 -15.67 14.78
CA GLU A 15 -4.62 -15.26 14.14
C GLU A 15 -5.75 -15.10 15.16
N GLU A 16 -5.92 -16.05 16.08
CA GLU A 16 -6.92 -15.97 17.16
C GLU A 16 -6.73 -14.73 18.05
N LYS A 17 -5.47 -14.37 18.35
CA LYS A 17 -5.17 -13.27 19.27
C LYS A 17 -5.07 -11.90 18.59
N TYR A 18 -4.61 -11.86 17.34
CA TYR A 18 -4.26 -10.61 16.64
C TYR A 18 -4.90 -10.45 15.27
N GLY A 19 -5.58 -11.47 14.74
CA GLY A 19 -6.14 -11.51 13.38
C GLY A 19 -7.49 -10.84 13.21
N ASP A 20 -7.99 -10.07 14.19
CA ASP A 20 -9.24 -9.32 14.07
C ASP A 20 -9.19 -8.42 12.81
N PRO A 21 -10.03 -8.68 11.79
CA PRO A 21 -9.93 -8.00 10.49
C PRO A 21 -10.08 -6.49 10.59
N TYR A 22 -10.89 -6.00 11.54
CA TYR A 22 -11.13 -4.58 11.75
C TYR A 22 -9.90 -3.91 12.38
N LYS A 23 -9.32 -4.51 13.41
CA LYS A 23 -8.08 -4.00 14.04
C LYS A 23 -6.90 -4.02 13.07
N VAL A 24 -6.74 -5.10 12.31
CA VAL A 24 -5.69 -5.20 11.28
C VAL A 24 -5.90 -4.13 10.22
N SER A 25 -7.12 -3.97 9.71
CA SER A 25 -7.42 -2.94 8.70
C SER A 25 -7.12 -1.53 9.22
N ASN A 26 -7.54 -1.22 10.44
CA ASN A 26 -7.26 0.08 11.07
C ASN A 26 -5.76 0.32 11.27
N ALA A 27 -4.98 -0.72 11.57
CA ALA A 27 -3.52 -0.59 11.68
C ALA A 27 -2.89 -0.21 10.34
N TYR A 28 -3.31 -0.86 9.24
CA TYR A 28 -2.87 -0.50 7.89
C TYR A 28 -3.27 0.93 7.50
N LEU A 29 -4.53 1.31 7.73
CA LEU A 29 -5.04 2.66 7.46
C LEU A 29 -4.30 3.72 8.27
N SER A 30 -4.12 3.50 9.58
CA SER A 30 -3.36 4.40 10.43
C SER A 30 -1.92 4.56 9.95
N LYS A 31 -1.26 3.46 9.57
CA LYS A 31 0.12 3.48 9.08
C LYS A 31 0.26 4.25 7.76
N VAL A 32 -0.65 4.04 6.81
CA VAL A 32 -0.59 4.73 5.51
C VAL A 32 -0.96 6.22 5.64
N THR A 33 -1.96 6.57 6.47
CA THR A 33 -2.36 7.96 6.71
C THR A 33 -1.23 8.75 7.38
N ASN A 34 -0.57 8.15 8.37
CA ASN A 34 0.52 8.78 9.13
C ASN A 34 1.90 8.63 8.46
N TRP A 35 1.96 8.08 7.25
CA TRP A 35 3.24 7.91 6.55
C TRP A 35 3.95 9.27 6.38
N PRO A 36 5.26 9.37 6.64
CA PRO A 36 5.99 10.61 6.47
C PRO A 36 6.07 11.01 4.99
N VAL A 37 6.21 12.31 4.73
CA VAL A 37 6.55 12.78 3.37
C VAL A 37 8.00 12.39 3.08
N LEU A 38 8.22 11.74 1.94
CA LEU A 38 9.53 11.28 1.49
C LEU A 38 10.42 12.47 1.12
N LYS A 39 11.66 12.47 1.62
CA LYS A 39 12.66 13.52 1.34
C LYS A 39 13.40 13.22 0.04
N SER A 40 13.66 14.23 -0.78
CA SER A 40 14.43 14.07 -2.04
C SER A 40 15.76 13.35 -1.82
N GLY A 41 16.05 12.36 -2.66
CA GLY A 41 17.30 11.59 -2.62
C GLY A 41 17.32 10.43 -1.63
N ASP A 42 16.26 10.22 -0.85
CA ASP A 42 16.13 9.09 0.07
C ASP A 42 15.50 7.87 -0.62
N GLY A 43 16.30 7.17 -1.43
CA GLY A 43 15.86 5.97 -2.15
C GLY A 43 15.44 4.84 -1.20
N ALA A 44 16.12 4.69 -0.06
CA ALA A 44 15.76 3.68 0.94
C ALA A 44 14.36 3.91 1.52
N ALA A 45 13.97 5.16 1.80
CA ALA A 45 12.63 5.47 2.26
C ALA A 45 11.56 5.20 1.18
N LEU A 46 11.89 5.41 -0.09
CA LEU A 46 11.01 5.10 -1.22
C LEU A 46 10.82 3.58 -1.37
N ASP A 47 11.88 2.79 -1.26
CA ASP A 47 11.85 1.31 -1.25
C ASP A 47 10.96 0.74 -0.13
N ILE A 48 11.12 1.29 1.08
CA ILE A 48 10.30 0.90 2.23
C ILE A 48 8.83 1.23 1.98
N PHE A 49 8.56 2.39 1.37
CA PHE A 49 7.20 2.78 1.03
C PHE A 49 6.61 1.89 -0.07
N ALA A 50 7.35 1.59 -1.14
CA ALA A 50 6.93 0.69 -2.21
C ALA A 50 6.60 -0.72 -1.67
N THR A 51 7.46 -1.22 -0.78
CA THR A 51 7.25 -2.50 -0.10
C THR A 51 5.97 -2.48 0.74
N PHE A 52 5.75 -1.41 1.50
CA PHE A 52 4.54 -1.26 2.31
C PHE A 52 3.26 -1.15 1.46
N LEU A 53 3.28 -0.37 0.36
CA LEU A 53 2.13 -0.28 -0.55
C LEU A 53 1.79 -1.64 -1.18
N THR A 54 2.81 -2.43 -1.53
CA THR A 54 2.62 -3.81 -2.02
C THR A 54 1.95 -4.70 -0.96
N GLN A 55 2.41 -4.61 0.29
CA GLN A 55 1.77 -5.34 1.40
C GLN A 55 0.32 -4.90 1.62
N TYR A 56 0.05 -3.60 1.51
CA TYR A 56 -1.31 -3.04 1.62
C TYR A 56 -2.20 -3.58 0.49
N GLN A 57 -1.72 -3.58 -0.76
CA GLN A 57 -2.46 -4.10 -1.90
C GLN A 57 -2.84 -5.57 -1.72
N ASN A 58 -1.89 -6.42 -1.30
CA ASN A 58 -2.17 -7.83 -1.02
C ASN A 58 -3.18 -7.99 0.13
N ALA A 59 -3.12 -7.13 1.14
CA ALA A 59 -4.08 -7.16 2.25
C ALA A 59 -5.50 -6.76 1.81
N MET A 60 -5.66 -5.90 0.78
CA MET A 60 -6.97 -5.54 0.24
C MET A 60 -7.73 -6.74 -0.33
N GLU A 61 -7.04 -7.78 -0.82
CA GLU A 61 -7.69 -8.99 -1.34
C GLU A 61 -8.49 -9.75 -0.27
N SER A 62 -8.08 -9.64 0.99
CA SER A 62 -8.70 -10.34 2.13
C SER A 62 -9.43 -9.42 3.10
N LEU A 63 -9.10 -8.12 3.11
CA LEU A 63 -9.64 -7.11 4.01
C LEU A 63 -10.39 -6.03 3.24
N SER A 64 -11.71 -6.19 3.09
CA SER A 64 -12.59 -5.29 2.34
C SER A 64 -12.55 -3.83 2.82
N TYR A 65 -12.25 -3.59 4.10
CA TYR A 65 -12.11 -2.24 4.66
C TYR A 65 -10.94 -1.44 4.04
N LEU A 66 -9.95 -2.12 3.45
CA LEU A 66 -8.77 -1.48 2.87
C LEU A 66 -9.00 -0.94 1.46
N VAL A 67 -10.08 -1.36 0.79
CA VAL A 67 -10.48 -0.92 -0.57
C VAL A 67 -10.75 0.59 -0.64
N ILE A 68 -10.90 1.25 0.51
CA ILE A 68 -11.04 2.71 0.61
C ILE A 68 -9.92 3.50 -0.11
N LEU A 69 -8.71 2.95 -0.25
CA LEU A 69 -7.60 3.62 -0.96
C LEU A 69 -7.76 3.64 -2.49
N ASP A 70 -8.64 2.82 -3.09
CA ASP A 70 -8.98 2.92 -4.51
C ASP A 70 -9.79 4.18 -4.84
N HIS A 71 -10.38 4.81 -3.83
CA HIS A 71 -11.08 6.07 -4.05
C HIS A 71 -10.09 7.19 -4.44
N PRO A 72 -10.33 7.96 -5.52
CA PRO A 72 -9.36 8.92 -6.05
C PRO A 72 -8.85 9.96 -5.04
N GLN A 73 -9.70 10.39 -4.10
CA GLN A 73 -9.29 11.35 -3.06
C GLN A 73 -8.28 10.75 -2.07
N ASN A 74 -8.45 9.48 -1.72
CA ASN A 74 -7.54 8.78 -0.82
C ASN A 74 -6.22 8.46 -1.53
N LEU A 75 -6.29 8.02 -2.79
CA LEU A 75 -5.10 7.87 -3.63
C LEU A 75 -4.29 9.17 -3.74
N GLN A 76 -4.97 10.30 -3.93
CA GLN A 76 -4.31 11.61 -3.98
C GLN A 76 -3.59 11.96 -2.67
N SER A 77 -4.10 11.53 -1.53
CA SER A 77 -3.44 11.73 -0.23
C SER A 77 -2.10 10.97 -0.14
N LEU A 78 -2.00 9.81 -0.78
CA LEU A 78 -0.78 9.00 -0.86
C LEU A 78 0.24 9.61 -1.80
N VAL A 79 -0.21 10.12 -2.94
CA VAL A 79 0.65 10.83 -3.90
C VAL A 79 1.34 12.01 -3.21
N LYS A 80 0.63 12.73 -2.33
CA LYS A 80 1.21 13.84 -1.55
C LYS A 80 2.33 13.42 -0.59
N LYS A 81 2.48 12.13 -0.29
CA LYS A 81 3.60 11.58 0.52
C LYS A 81 4.89 11.45 -0.30
N LEU A 82 4.80 11.40 -1.63
CA LEU A 82 5.97 11.32 -2.50
C LEU A 82 6.71 12.67 -2.61
N GLN A 83 7.96 12.62 -3.04
CA GLN A 83 8.73 13.81 -3.42
C GLN A 83 8.09 14.51 -4.63
N PHE A 84 8.25 15.83 -4.75
CA PHE A 84 7.58 16.64 -5.76
C PHE A 84 7.78 16.13 -7.20
N PHE A 85 9.00 15.75 -7.60
CA PHE A 85 9.25 15.25 -8.95
C PHE A 85 8.53 13.94 -9.25
N LEU A 86 8.36 13.05 -8.25
CA LEU A 86 7.59 11.82 -8.40
C LEU A 86 6.09 12.11 -8.52
N GLN A 87 5.58 13.15 -7.84
CA GLN A 87 4.20 13.59 -8.01
C GLN A 87 3.93 14.08 -9.43
N GLU A 88 4.87 14.80 -10.03
CA GLU A 88 4.78 15.24 -11.43
C GLU A 88 4.83 14.06 -12.41
N ARG A 89 5.72 13.09 -12.17
CA ARG A 89 5.80 11.85 -12.96
C ARG A 89 4.50 11.05 -12.87
N TRP A 90 3.98 10.84 -11.66
CA TRP A 90 2.69 10.18 -11.46
C TRP A 90 1.55 10.90 -12.19
N ARG A 91 1.54 12.24 -12.20
CA ARG A 91 0.54 13.00 -12.95
C ARG A 91 0.58 12.71 -14.45
N ARG A 92 1.77 12.54 -15.03
CA ARG A 92 1.93 12.11 -16.43
C ARG A 92 1.40 10.70 -16.66
N GLU A 93 1.71 9.76 -15.76
CA GLU A 93 1.16 8.40 -15.82
C GLU A 93 -0.37 8.39 -15.75
N VAL A 94 -0.97 9.20 -14.88
CA VAL A 94 -2.43 9.34 -14.79
C VAL A 94 -3.04 9.85 -16.09
N ILE A 95 -2.39 10.78 -16.79
CA ILE A 95 -2.85 11.25 -18.10
C ILE A 95 -2.87 10.09 -19.10
N LEU A 96 -1.78 9.32 -19.18
CA LEU A 96 -1.68 8.15 -20.07
C LEU A 96 -2.72 7.06 -19.75
N ILE A 97 -3.01 6.82 -18.47
CA ILE A 97 -4.07 5.88 -18.04
C ILE A 97 -5.45 6.36 -18.51
N ARG A 98 -5.72 7.66 -18.37
CA ARG A 98 -7.00 8.27 -18.78
C ARG A 98 -7.19 8.29 -20.29
N GLU A 99 -6.13 8.49 -21.07
CA GLU A 99 -6.17 8.39 -22.53
C GLU A 99 -6.65 7.00 -23.01
N ARG A 100 -6.31 5.96 -22.24
CA ARG A 100 -6.79 4.58 -22.46
C ARG A 100 -8.21 4.33 -21.93
N LYS A 101 -8.94 5.39 -21.57
CA LYS A 101 -10.29 5.35 -20.95
C LYS A 101 -10.35 4.55 -19.65
N LYS A 102 -9.25 4.45 -18.92
CA LYS A 102 -9.19 3.82 -17.60
C LYS A 102 -9.18 4.86 -16.48
N VAL A 103 -9.66 4.47 -15.31
CA VAL A 103 -9.53 5.25 -14.08
C VAL A 103 -8.24 4.81 -13.38
N PRO A 104 -7.39 5.73 -12.90
CA PRO A 104 -6.24 5.36 -12.10
C PRO A 104 -6.70 4.78 -10.76
N GLU A 105 -6.33 3.53 -10.51
CA GLU A 105 -6.62 2.77 -9.30
C GLU A 105 -5.36 2.64 -8.42
N PHE A 106 -5.52 2.14 -7.20
CA PHE A 106 -4.39 1.99 -6.26
C PHE A 106 -3.29 1.08 -6.82
N GLU A 107 -3.66 0.01 -7.54
CA GLU A 107 -2.70 -0.90 -8.20
C GLU A 107 -1.74 -0.16 -9.14
N HIS A 108 -2.26 0.77 -9.95
CA HIS A 108 -1.44 1.55 -10.87
C HIS A 108 -0.41 2.40 -10.13
N PHE A 109 -0.80 2.93 -8.96
CA PHE A 109 0.08 3.71 -8.11
C PHE A 109 1.14 2.84 -7.42
N VAL A 110 0.77 1.67 -6.90
CA VAL A 110 1.72 0.73 -6.30
C VAL A 110 2.78 0.32 -7.34
N LYS A 111 2.35 0.00 -8.56
CA LYS A 111 3.26 -0.32 -9.66
C LYS A 111 4.21 0.83 -9.97
N PHE A 112 3.69 2.06 -10.11
CA PHE A 112 4.50 3.25 -10.35
C PHE A 112 5.55 3.45 -9.24
N VAL A 113 5.16 3.43 -7.97
CA VAL A 113 6.09 3.65 -6.86
C VAL A 113 7.17 2.57 -6.80
N LYS A 114 6.83 1.32 -7.15
CA LYS A 114 7.78 0.21 -7.22
C LYS A 114 8.77 0.31 -8.39
N GLU A 115 8.40 0.97 -9.49
CA GLU A 115 9.30 1.21 -10.63
C GLU A 115 10.24 2.41 -10.40
N GLU A 116 9.86 3.33 -9.50
CA GLU A 116 10.64 4.52 -9.14
C GLU A 116 11.58 4.30 -7.95
N ALA A 117 11.35 3.25 -7.16
CA ALA A 117 12.18 2.83 -6.04
C ALA A 117 13.48 2.17 -6.54
#